data_AF-A0A438CIU0-F1
#
_entry.id   AF-A0A438CIU0-F1
#
_cell.length_a   1.000
_cell.length_b   1.000
_cell.length_c   1.000
_cell.angle_alpha   90.00
_cell.angle_beta   90.00
_cell.angle_gamma   90.00
#
_symmetry.space_group_name_H-M   'P 1'
#
loop_
_entity.id
_entity.type
_entity.pdbx_description
1 polymer ?
#
loop_
_entity_poly.entity_id
_entity_poly.type
_entity_poly.pdbx_seq_one_letter_code
_entity_poly.pdbx_strand_id
1 'polypeptide(L)'
;MQIGQGTKENVVAAGTIILECGVNFLIVVDTSYEPNAPLPVPIPNQITTIGEALGYHVLWPTQMLWFPKLEWEEASKESRSRVIANRLMNADHVDFIFIPYNPSYHWVLVALETRTMIAYYLDSLQDQPFDDLKEIVNM
;
A
#
# COMPACT_ATOMS: atom_id res chain seq x y z
N MET A 1 -4.61 2.61 9.36
CA MET A 1 -3.77 3.31 10.36
C MET A 1 -4.60 3.62 11.59
N GLN A 2 -4.02 3.69 12.78
CA GLN A 2 -4.76 4.08 13.99
C GLN A 2 -4.60 5.58 14.23
N ILE A 3 -5.67 6.19 14.71
CA ILE A 3 -5.79 7.64 14.77
C ILE A 3 -6.27 7.98 16.18
N GLY A 4 -5.47 8.78 16.89
CA GLY A 4 -5.73 9.10 18.29
C GLY A 4 -6.02 10.57 18.54
N GLN A 5 -6.54 10.85 19.73
CA GLN A 5 -6.54 12.18 20.31
C GLN A 5 -5.50 12.24 21.43
N GLY A 6 -4.37 12.90 21.17
CA GLY A 6 -3.33 13.10 22.18
C GLY A 6 -2.42 11.90 22.36
N THR A 7 -2.60 11.10 23.43
CA THR A 7 -1.67 10.03 23.83
C THR A 7 -1.91 8.71 23.09
N LYS A 8 -0.90 7.83 23.08
CA LYS A 8 -0.91 6.51 22.41
C LYS A 8 -2.06 5.58 22.84
N GLU A 9 -2.67 5.83 23.99
CA GLU A 9 -3.75 5.03 24.57
C GLU A 9 -5.14 5.47 24.11
N ASN A 10 -5.26 6.64 23.47
CA ASN A 10 -6.54 7.26 23.11
C ASN A 10 -6.80 7.16 21.60
N VAL A 11 -6.89 5.94 21.07
CA VAL A 11 -7.23 5.71 19.66
C VAL A 11 -8.73 5.90 19.46
N VAL A 12 -9.12 6.95 18.75
CA VAL A 12 -10.53 7.33 18.51
C VAL A 12 -11.07 6.84 17.16
N ALA A 13 -10.17 6.56 16.21
CA ALA A 13 -10.52 6.15 14.86
C ALA A 13 -9.42 5.32 14.18
N ALA A 14 -9.76 4.72 13.05
CA ALA A 14 -8.81 4.24 12.07
C ALA A 14 -9.13 4.86 10.70
N GLY A 15 -8.08 5.06 9.90
CA GLY A 15 -8.22 5.69 8.59
C GLY A 15 -7.04 5.45 7.67
N THR A 16 -7.13 6.07 6.51
CA THR A 16 -6.16 5.98 5.41
C THR A 16 -5.67 7.39 5.06
N ILE A 17 -4.35 7.59 5.03
CA ILE A 17 -3.75 8.86 4.55
C ILE A 17 -3.86 8.91 3.03
N ILE A 18 -4.37 10.02 2.51
CA ILE A 18 -4.47 10.31 1.08
C ILE A 18 -3.35 11.25 0.64
N LEU A 19 -3.06 12.30 1.43
CA LEU A 19 -2.08 13.33 1.07
C LEU A 19 -1.47 13.99 2.30
N GLU A 20 -0.20 14.39 2.20
CA GLU A 20 0.47 15.26 3.16
C GLU A 20 0.22 16.75 2.85
N CYS A 21 -0.29 17.49 3.84
CA CYS A 21 -0.71 18.88 3.75
C CYS A 21 0.01 19.74 4.80
N GLY A 22 1.35 19.69 4.81
CA GLY A 22 2.19 20.40 5.77
C GLY A 22 2.07 19.82 7.17
N VAL A 23 1.46 20.55 8.11
CA VAL A 23 1.28 20.10 9.51
C VAL A 23 0.08 19.17 9.71
N ASN A 24 -0.65 18.88 8.63
CA ASN A 24 -1.80 17.99 8.63
C ASN A 24 -1.67 16.96 7.50
N PHE A 25 -2.39 15.85 7.63
CA PHE A 25 -2.68 14.94 6.53
C PHE A 25 -4.14 15.04 6.14
N LEU A 26 -4.42 14.90 4.85
CA LEU A 26 -5.75 14.56 4.38
C LEU A 26 -5.94 13.06 4.58
N ILE A 27 -6.94 12.69 5.38
CA ILE A 27 -7.25 11.29 5.68
C ILE A 27 -8.69 10.97 5.30
N VAL A 28 -8.97 9.70 5.03
CA VAL A 28 -10.32 9.14 5.03
C VAL A 28 -10.50 8.36 6.31
N VAL A 29 -11.59 8.63 7.05
CA VAL A 29 -11.93 7.88 8.26
C VAL A 29 -12.66 6.60 7.87
N ASP A 30 -12.02 5.46 8.08
CA ASP A 30 -12.53 4.13 7.73
C ASP A 30 -13.33 3.52 8.88
N THR A 31 -12.99 3.85 10.13
CA THR A 31 -13.64 3.30 11.33
C THR A 31 -13.59 4.30 12.47
N SER A 32 -14.70 4.43 13.20
CA SER A 32 -14.81 5.24 14.40
C SER A 32 -14.90 4.32 15.63
N TYR A 33 -13.94 4.43 16.55
CA TYR A 33 -13.98 3.71 17.82
C TYR A 33 -14.70 4.53 18.89
N GLU A 34 -14.55 5.85 18.85
CA GLU A 34 -15.26 6.80 19.69
C GLU A 34 -16.03 7.82 18.83
N PRO A 35 -17.25 7.49 18.37
CA PRO A 35 -17.99 8.32 17.42
C PRO A 35 -18.29 9.74 17.92
N ASN A 36 -18.48 9.91 19.23
CA ASN A 36 -18.81 11.20 19.85
C ASN A 36 -17.57 12.06 20.15
N ALA A 37 -16.36 11.54 19.94
CA ALA A 37 -15.14 12.32 20.13
C ALA A 37 -15.12 13.48 19.10
N PRO A 38 -14.64 14.67 19.49
CA PRO A 38 -14.57 15.81 18.57
C PRO A 38 -13.56 15.55 17.45
N LEU A 39 -13.73 16.14 16.28
CA LEU A 39 -12.72 16.09 15.24
C LEU A 39 -11.58 17.06 15.60
N PRO A 40 -10.29 16.70 15.45
CA PRO A 40 -9.19 17.62 15.78
C PRO A 40 -9.18 18.90 14.95
N VAL A 41 -9.61 18.79 13.68
CA VAL A 41 -9.84 19.92 12.78
C VAL A 41 -11.29 19.85 12.31
N PRO A 42 -12.25 20.44 13.07
CA PRO A 42 -13.65 20.40 12.71
C PRO A 42 -13.91 21.22 11.44
N ILE A 43 -14.86 20.77 10.63
CA ILE A 43 -15.42 21.56 9.53
C ILE A 43 -16.68 22.24 10.09
N PRO A 44 -16.63 23.55 10.37
CA PRO A 44 -17.71 24.23 11.09
C PRO A 44 -19.05 24.06 10.38
N ASN A 45 -20.08 23.75 11.16
CA ASN A 45 -21.46 23.55 10.68
C ASN A 45 -21.63 22.36 9.72
N GLN A 46 -20.66 21.46 9.62
CA GLN A 46 -20.74 20.28 8.76
C GLN A 46 -20.34 19.00 9.50
N ILE A 47 -19.06 18.87 9.88
CA ILE A 47 -18.50 17.65 10.49
C ILE A 47 -17.68 18.07 11.69
N THR A 48 -18.13 17.67 12.88
CA THR A 48 -17.53 18.09 14.15
C THR A 48 -17.11 16.93 15.03
N THR A 49 -17.59 15.73 14.73
CA THR A 49 -17.29 14.51 15.48
C THR A 49 -16.68 13.43 14.59
N ILE A 50 -16.04 12.43 15.20
CA ILE A 50 -15.42 11.31 14.48
C ILE A 50 -16.47 10.44 13.76
N GLY A 51 -17.63 10.23 14.37
CA GLY A 51 -18.72 9.46 13.76
C GLY A 51 -19.28 10.12 12.50
N GLU A 52 -19.40 11.45 12.52
CA GLU A 52 -19.83 12.23 11.34
C GLU A 52 -18.78 12.19 10.21
N ALA A 53 -17.50 12.02 10.55
CA ALA A 53 -16.40 11.99 9.59
C ALA A 53 -16.25 10.66 8.83
N LEU A 54 -17.02 9.62 9.18
CA LEU A 54 -16.95 8.31 8.53
C LEU A 54 -17.17 8.39 7.01
N GLY A 55 -16.20 7.88 6.24
CA GLY A 55 -16.23 7.92 4.78
C GLY A 55 -15.98 9.30 4.15
N TYR A 56 -15.73 10.33 4.95
CA TYR A 56 -15.36 11.66 4.48
C TYR A 56 -13.84 11.88 4.53
N HIS A 57 -13.40 12.86 3.75
CA HIS A 57 -12.04 13.36 3.79
C HIS A 57 -11.94 14.47 4.84
N VAL A 58 -11.06 14.30 5.82
CA VAL A 58 -10.85 15.26 6.90
C VAL A 58 -9.37 15.52 7.10
N LEU A 59 -9.04 16.70 7.61
CA LEU A 59 -7.68 17.03 7.98
C LEU A 59 -7.36 16.46 9.36
N TRP A 60 -6.19 15.83 9.48
CA TRP A 60 -5.71 15.30 10.75
C TRP A 60 -4.31 15.83 11.07
N PRO A 61 -4.08 16.36 12.28
CA PRO A 61 -2.77 16.83 12.68
C PRO A 61 -1.73 15.70 12.68
N THR A 62 -0.57 15.94 12.07
CA THR A 62 0.51 14.95 11.95
C THR A 62 0.93 14.35 13.30
N GLN A 63 0.97 15.17 14.34
CA GLN A 63 1.32 14.76 15.71
C GLN A 63 0.31 13.83 16.38
N MET A 64 -0.89 13.66 15.83
CA MET A 64 -1.98 12.84 16.39
C MET A 64 -2.21 11.55 15.60
N LEU A 65 -1.41 11.30 14.56
CA LEU A 65 -1.42 10.02 13.86
C LEU A 65 -0.48 9.05 14.57
N TRP A 66 -1.05 7.93 15.02
CA TRP A 66 -0.25 6.81 15.50
C TRP A 66 -0.17 5.76 14.41
N PHE A 67 0.98 5.71 13.74
CA PHE A 67 1.29 4.57 12.90
C PHE A 67 1.45 3.37 13.83
N PRO A 68 0.56 2.35 13.80
CA PRO A 68 0.93 1.09 14.41
C PRO A 68 2.27 0.73 13.77
N LYS A 69 3.25 0.47 14.62
CA LYS A 69 4.62 0.11 14.23
C LYS A 69 4.59 -1.28 13.57
N LEU A 70 3.88 -1.41 12.45
CA LEU A 70 4.35 -2.19 11.33
C LEU A 70 5.61 -1.45 10.90
N GLU A 71 6.74 -2.12 11.09
CA GLU A 71 8.08 -1.63 10.83
C GLU A 71 8.17 -1.05 9.41
N TRP A 72 7.86 0.23 9.27
CA TRP A 72 8.53 1.09 8.32
C TRP A 72 9.84 1.55 8.96
N GLU A 73 10.71 0.59 9.33
CA GLU A 73 12.08 0.79 8.88
C GLU A 73 11.96 0.96 7.37
N GLU A 74 12.70 1.88 6.76
CA GLU A 74 13.05 1.70 5.35
C GLU A 74 13.59 0.29 5.26
N ALA A 75 12.74 -0.68 4.89
CA ALA A 75 13.08 -2.07 5.03
C ALA A 75 14.33 -2.22 4.19
N SER A 76 15.45 -2.52 4.86
CA SER A 76 16.74 -2.58 4.20
C SER A 76 16.59 -3.49 2.98
N LYS A 77 17.38 -3.27 1.93
CA LYS A 77 17.37 -4.14 0.75
C LYS A 77 17.33 -5.62 1.16
N GLU A 78 18.04 -5.97 2.23
CA GLU A 78 18.05 -7.29 2.84
C GLU A 78 16.71 -7.71 3.46
N SER A 79 16.08 -6.88 4.29
CA SER A 79 14.74 -7.17 4.86
C SER A 79 13.68 -7.35 3.77
N ARG A 80 13.69 -6.50 2.73
CA ARG A 80 12.78 -6.64 1.58
C ARG A 80 13.06 -7.91 0.77
N SER A 81 14.34 -8.19 0.51
CA SER A 81 14.77 -9.39 -0.23
C SER A 81 14.39 -10.65 0.53
N ARG A 82 14.52 -10.66 1.86
CA ARG A 82 14.17 -11.79 2.72
C ARG A 82 12.67 -12.06 2.74
N VAL A 83 11.83 -11.03 2.76
CA VAL A 83 10.38 -11.19 2.67
C VAL A 83 9.98 -11.79 1.32
N ILE A 84 10.57 -11.32 0.22
CA ILE A 84 10.33 -11.87 -1.12
C ILE A 84 10.82 -13.33 -1.20
N ALA A 85 12.04 -13.60 -0.75
CA ALA A 85 12.61 -14.95 -0.72
C ALA A 85 11.75 -15.92 0.10
N ASN A 86 11.30 -15.51 1.29
CA ASN A 86 10.41 -16.32 2.12
C ASN A 86 9.07 -16.58 1.41
N ARG A 87 8.50 -15.60 0.72
CA ARG A 87 7.27 -15.81 -0.06
C ARG A 87 7.48 -16.78 -1.22
N LEU A 88 8.63 -16.71 -1.89
CA LEU A 88 8.99 -17.66 -2.96
C LEU A 88 9.23 -19.08 -2.42
N MET A 89 9.94 -19.22 -1.30
CA MET A 89 10.20 -20.52 -0.67
C MET A 89 8.94 -21.19 -0.13
N ASN A 90 7.96 -20.40 0.32
CA ASN A 90 6.70 -20.91 0.85
C ASN A 90 5.55 -20.88 -0.16
N ALA A 91 5.78 -20.37 -1.38
CA ALA A 91 4.83 -20.50 -2.46
C ALA A 91 4.76 -21.98 -2.86
N ASP A 92 3.55 -22.50 -3.07
CA ASP A 92 3.39 -23.82 -3.65
C ASP A 92 4.13 -23.84 -5.00
N HIS A 93 5.10 -24.74 -5.11
CA HIS A 93 6.22 -24.67 -6.06
C HIS A 93 5.86 -24.81 -7.55
N VAL A 94 4.58 -24.70 -7.95
CA VAL A 94 4.13 -25.02 -9.32
C VAL A 94 3.01 -24.12 -9.82
N ASP A 95 2.96 -22.86 -9.37
CA ASP A 95 1.99 -21.91 -9.91
C ASP A 95 2.64 -20.90 -10.84
N PHE A 96 3.83 -20.41 -10.52
CA PHE A 96 4.49 -19.35 -11.30
C PHE A 96 5.99 -19.58 -11.51
N ILE A 97 6.43 -19.46 -12.76
CA ILE A 97 7.85 -19.34 -13.13
C ILE A 97 8.14 -17.86 -13.39
N PHE A 98 9.13 -17.29 -12.70
CA PHE A 98 9.55 -15.91 -12.90
C PHE A 98 10.80 -15.86 -13.78
N ILE A 99 10.71 -15.15 -14.91
CA ILE A 99 11.79 -14.97 -15.89
C ILE A 99 12.17 -13.49 -15.93
N PRO A 100 13.27 -13.07 -15.30
CA PRO A 100 13.82 -11.74 -15.52
C PRO A 100 14.44 -11.68 -16.93
N TYR A 101 13.99 -10.73 -17.75
CA TYR A 101 14.48 -10.53 -19.11
C TYR A 101 15.05 -9.12 -19.26
N ASN A 102 16.19 -9.00 -19.93
CA ASN A 102 16.79 -7.72 -20.25
C ASN A 102 17.26 -7.72 -21.71
N PRO A 103 16.44 -7.22 -22.65
CA PRO A 103 16.81 -7.16 -24.07
C PRO A 103 17.93 -6.14 -24.34
N SER A 104 18.17 -5.19 -23.43
CA SER A 104 19.34 -4.29 -23.49
C SER A 104 19.60 -3.60 -22.16
N TYR A 105 18.82 -2.56 -21.85
CA TYR A 105 18.99 -1.67 -20.69
C TYR A 105 17.73 -1.51 -19.85
N HIS A 106 16.75 -2.37 -20.07
CA HIS A 106 15.46 -2.29 -19.41
C HIS A 106 15.07 -3.67 -18.89
N TRP A 107 14.95 -3.78 -17.56
CA TRP A 107 14.58 -5.03 -16.92
C TRP A 107 13.06 -5.17 -16.93
N VAL A 108 12.61 -6.26 -17.52
CA VAL A 108 11.20 -6.66 -17.51
C VAL A 108 11.09 -8.02 -16.82
N LEU A 109 9.94 -8.28 -16.21
CA LEU A 109 9.69 -9.54 -15.54
C LEU A 109 8.54 -10.25 -16.24
N VAL A 110 8.77 -11.50 -16.65
CA VAL A 110 7.68 -12.36 -17.09
C VAL A 110 7.32 -13.31 -15.96
N ALA A 111 6.04 -13.35 -15.60
CA ALA A 111 5.50 -14.36 -14.70
C ALA A 111 4.67 -15.35 -15.52
N LEU A 112 5.12 -16.60 -15.60
CA LEU A 112 4.42 -17.67 -16.31
C LEU A 112 3.60 -18.47 -15.31
N GLU A 113 2.28 -18.43 -15.43
CA GLU A 113 1.39 -19.28 -14.65
C GLU A 113 1.38 -20.69 -15.24
N THR A 114 2.03 -21.65 -14.59
CA THR A 114 2.22 -23.00 -15.13
C THR A 114 0.94 -23.83 -15.17
N ARG A 115 -0.11 -23.42 -14.46
CA ARG A 115 -1.43 -24.10 -14.47
C ARG A 115 -2.28 -23.70 -15.67
N THR A 116 -2.32 -22.41 -15.97
CA THR A 116 -3.15 -21.83 -17.04
C THR A 116 -2.36 -21.63 -18.33
N MET A 117 -1.04 -21.75 -18.27
CA MET A 117 -0.10 -21.40 -19.33
C MET A 117 -0.23 -19.94 -19.78
N ILE A 118 -0.61 -19.05 -18.85
CA ILE A 118 -0.69 -17.60 -19.10
C ILE A 118 0.65 -16.95 -18.76
N ALA A 119 1.16 -16.12 -19.67
CA ALA A 119 2.33 -15.28 -19.43
C ALA A 119 1.89 -13.85 -19.10
N TYR A 120 2.31 -13.34 -17.94
CA TYR A 120 2.13 -11.96 -17.53
C TYR A 120 3.41 -11.18 -17.79
N TYR A 121 3.32 -10.15 -18.63
CA TYR A 121 4.41 -9.22 -18.88
C TYR A 121 4.33 -8.04 -17.91
N LEU A 122 5.38 -7.85 -17.10
CA LEU A 122 5.47 -6.80 -16.09
C LEU A 122 6.60 -5.83 -16.48
N ASP A 123 6.20 -4.62 -16.83
CA ASP A 123 7.09 -3.55 -17.26
C ASP A 123 6.76 -2.26 -16.51
N SER A 124 7.76 -1.71 -15.82
CA SER A 124 7.64 -0.47 -15.05
C SER A 124 7.49 0.78 -15.91
N LEU A 125 7.94 0.75 -17.16
CA LEU A 125 7.78 1.80 -18.16
C LEU A 125 6.47 1.65 -18.96
N GLN A 126 5.74 0.55 -18.76
CA GLN A 126 4.48 0.25 -19.44
C GLN A 126 4.62 0.15 -20.98
N ASP A 127 5.81 -0.22 -21.45
CA ASP A 127 6.05 -0.48 -22.87
C ASP A 127 5.41 -1.81 -23.30
N GLN A 128 5.34 -2.02 -24.61
CA GLN A 128 4.89 -3.29 -25.17
C GLN A 128 5.98 -4.36 -25.07
N PRO A 129 5.60 -5.65 -24.94
CA PRO A 129 6.57 -6.74 -24.96
C PRO A 129 7.37 -6.74 -26.28
N PHE A 130 8.67 -6.98 -26.18
CA PHE A 130 9.55 -7.15 -27.34
C PHE A 130 9.16 -8.40 -28.16
N ASP A 131 9.36 -8.37 -29.46
CA ASP A 131 8.92 -9.45 -30.37
C ASP A 131 9.67 -10.76 -30.14
N ASP A 132 10.96 -10.69 -29.81
CA ASP A 132 11.76 -11.85 -29.41
C ASP A 132 11.23 -12.51 -28.13
N LEU A 133 10.77 -11.71 -27.16
CA LEU A 133 10.16 -12.22 -25.95
C LEU A 133 8.84 -12.93 -26.27
N LYS A 134 8.02 -12.38 -27.16
CA LYS A 134 6.77 -13.04 -27.61
C LYS A 134 7.05 -14.41 -28.23
N GLU A 135 8.11 -14.54 -29.02
CA GLU A 135 8.53 -15.83 -29.57
C GLU A 135 8.97 -16.83 -28.48
N ILE A 136 9.69 -16.35 -27.45
CA ILE A 136 10.19 -17.19 -26.35
C ILE A 136 9.06 -17.71 -25.47
N VAL A 137 8.08 -16.87 -25.12
CA VAL A 137 6.93 -17.24 -24.27
C VAL A 137 5.68 -17.63 -25.04
N ASN A 138 5.76 -17.68 -26.37
CA ASN A 138 4.65 -18.02 -27.27
C ASN A 138 3.39 -17.17 -26.99
N MET A 139 3.59 -15.85 -26.82
CA MET A 139 2.56 -14.83 -26.58
C MET A 139 2.06 -14.18 -27.87
#